data_AF-A0A9P7C4R8-F1
#
_entry.id   AF-A0A9P7C4R8-F1
#
_cell.length_a   1.000
_cell.length_b   1.000
_cell.length_c   1.000
_cell.angle_alpha   90.00
_cell.angle_beta   90.00
_cell.angle_gamma   90.00
#
_symmetry.space_group_name_H-M   'P 1'
#
loop_
_entity.id
_entity.type
_entity.pdbx_description
1 polymer ?
#
loop_
_entity_poly.entity_id
_entity_poly.type
_entity_poly.pdbx_seq_one_letter_code
_entity_poly.pdbx_strand_id
1 'polypeptide(L)'
;MAYARIVSTGANYLHHISNGSFDVDADEPATLGGQGKGFAPFDLYLASLAACTAITLRMYAQRKGWELGEFHAELRSERDGDGRFHVHRVLHASAELSDAQWQRLLEVVEKTPVTLVMREGARITTEHGPAPPTAQRRECSTVRWRMALNSCSTCWMSSAWKPAASSSWSAAAAASGSSSRWRQQRAGRK
;
A
#
# COMPACT_ATOMS: atom_id res chain seq x y z
N MET A 1 -9.77 5.04 -14.59
CA MET A 1 -10.54 5.91 -13.68
C MET A 1 -10.46 5.33 -12.28
N ALA A 2 -10.30 6.16 -11.25
CA ALA A 2 -10.45 5.75 -9.86
C ALA A 2 -11.93 5.80 -9.46
N TYR A 3 -12.35 4.95 -8.51
CA TYR A 3 -13.74 4.87 -8.03
C TYR A 3 -13.76 4.63 -6.53
N ALA A 4 -14.66 5.33 -5.84
CA ALA A 4 -15.02 5.07 -4.46
C ALA A 4 -16.51 5.37 -4.28
N ARG A 5 -17.19 4.55 -3.48
CA ARG A 5 -18.54 4.79 -2.99
C ARG A 5 -18.50 4.84 -1.47
N ILE A 6 -19.45 5.56 -0.88
CA ILE A 6 -19.60 5.69 0.56
C ILE A 6 -21.03 5.34 0.97
N VAL A 7 -21.18 4.62 2.07
CA VAL A 7 -22.46 4.30 2.69
C VAL A 7 -22.42 4.74 4.14
N SER A 8 -23.44 5.49 4.56
CA SER A 8 -23.55 5.89 5.97
C SER A 8 -23.93 4.69 6.82
N THR A 9 -23.18 4.47 7.89
CA THR A 9 -23.65 3.64 9.01
C THR A 9 -24.56 4.50 9.86
N GLY A 10 -25.58 3.97 10.52
CA GLY A 10 -26.48 4.78 11.36
C GLY A 10 -25.81 5.46 12.57
N ALA A 11 -24.49 5.28 12.75
CA ALA A 11 -23.69 5.92 13.77
C ALA A 11 -23.14 7.28 13.27
N ASN A 12 -22.98 8.24 14.20
CA ASN A 12 -22.45 9.56 13.88
C ASN A 12 -21.07 9.47 13.21
N TYR A 13 -20.94 10.10 12.04
CA TYR A 13 -19.71 10.29 11.25
C TYR A 13 -19.00 9.02 10.74
N LEU A 14 -19.35 7.83 11.25
CA LEU A 14 -18.81 6.57 10.79
C LEU A 14 -19.44 6.16 9.44
N HIS A 15 -18.58 5.96 8.46
CA HIS A 15 -18.96 5.62 7.10
C HIS A 15 -18.09 4.49 6.54
N HIS A 16 -18.72 3.62 5.73
CA HIS A 16 -18.03 2.57 5.00
C HIS A 16 -17.72 3.06 3.58
N ILE A 17 -16.44 3.11 3.22
CA ILE A 17 -15.96 3.47 1.88
C ILE A 17 -15.50 2.21 1.16
N SER A 18 -15.89 2.05 -0.11
CA SER A 18 -15.52 0.89 -0.92
C SER A 18 -15.09 1.31 -2.32
N ASN A 19 -14.07 0.67 -2.88
CA ASN A 19 -13.75 0.77 -4.31
C ASN A 19 -14.33 -0.41 -5.14
N GLY A 20 -15.14 -1.27 -4.51
CA GLY A 20 -15.71 -2.48 -5.09
C GLY A 20 -14.88 -3.75 -4.87
N SER A 21 -13.63 -3.64 -4.42
CA SER A 21 -12.77 -4.79 -4.08
C SER A 21 -12.18 -4.70 -2.66
N PHE A 22 -12.03 -3.49 -2.15
CA PHE A 22 -11.49 -3.20 -0.83
C PHE A 22 -12.36 -2.16 -0.14
N ASP A 23 -12.44 -2.28 1.18
CA ASP A 23 -13.21 -1.42 2.04
C ASP A 23 -12.30 -0.72 3.05
N VAL A 24 -12.68 0.50 3.43
CA VAL A 24 -12.03 1.28 4.49
C VAL A 24 -13.11 2.05 5.25
N ASP A 25 -12.96 2.12 6.58
CA ASP A 25 -13.85 2.91 7.43
C ASP A 25 -13.29 4.32 7.57
N ALA A 26 -14.16 5.30 7.40
CA ALA A 26 -13.88 6.70 7.70
C ALA A 26 -14.71 7.13 8.91
N ASP A 27 -14.09 7.82 9.85
CA ASP A 27 -14.74 8.29 11.07
C ASP A 27 -13.97 9.47 11.66
N GLU A 28 -14.68 10.37 12.32
CA GLU A 28 -14.04 11.43 13.09
C GLU A 28 -13.59 10.89 14.47
N PRO A 29 -12.57 11.49 15.09
CA PRO A 29 -12.21 11.16 16.46
C PRO A 29 -13.31 11.57 17.44
N ALA A 30 -13.29 10.98 18.64
CA ALA A 30 -14.23 11.30 19.72
C ALA A 30 -14.23 12.80 20.10
N THR A 31 -13.09 13.48 19.95
CA THR A 31 -12.95 14.93 20.18
C THR A 31 -13.78 15.79 19.22
N LEU A 32 -14.20 15.24 18.08
CA LEU A 32 -15.06 15.87 17.08
C LEU A 32 -16.45 15.19 17.01
N GLY A 33 -16.77 14.33 17.97
CA GLY A 33 -18.08 13.67 18.08
C GLY A 33 -18.24 12.38 17.27
N GLY A 34 -17.16 11.88 16.66
CA GLY A 34 -17.15 10.56 16.00
C GLY A 34 -16.82 9.42 16.95
N GLN A 35 -16.72 8.20 16.40
CA GLN A 35 -16.46 7.00 17.22
C GLN A 35 -14.97 6.61 17.24
N GLY A 36 -14.12 7.27 16.45
CA GLY A 36 -12.72 6.91 16.29
C GLY A 36 -12.51 5.48 15.79
N LYS A 37 -13.45 4.94 15.01
CA LYS A 37 -13.42 3.54 14.50
C LYS A 37 -12.90 3.39 13.08
N GLY A 38 -12.56 4.50 12.44
CA GLY A 38 -12.00 4.56 11.09
C GLY A 38 -10.90 5.62 11.01
N PHE A 39 -10.36 5.80 9.81
CA PHE A 39 -9.47 6.92 9.54
C PHE A 39 -10.26 8.23 9.53
N ALA A 40 -9.71 9.29 10.13
CA ALA A 40 -10.26 10.62 9.89
C ALA A 40 -10.09 10.99 8.40
N PRO A 41 -10.96 11.85 7.83
CA PRO A 41 -10.88 12.23 6.42
C PRO A 41 -9.50 12.78 6.01
N PHE A 42 -8.87 13.59 6.85
CA PHE A 42 -7.52 14.09 6.59
C PHE A 42 -6.44 13.00 6.73
N ASP A 43 -6.63 12.00 7.59
CA ASP A 43 -5.73 10.87 7.67
C ASP A 43 -5.82 10.00 6.40
N LEU A 44 -7.02 9.80 5.84
CA LEU A 44 -7.19 9.14 4.53
C LEU A 44 -6.53 9.93 3.39
N TYR A 45 -6.65 11.26 3.41
CA TYR A 45 -5.96 12.14 2.46
C TYR A 45 -4.45 11.93 2.53
N LEU A 46 -3.85 12.00 3.73
CA LEU A 46 -2.42 11.77 3.92
C LEU A 46 -2.00 10.34 3.55
N ALA A 47 -2.81 9.34 3.89
CA ALA A 47 -2.56 7.94 3.54
C ALA A 47 -2.49 7.74 2.02
N SER A 48 -3.37 8.41 1.25
CA SER A 48 -3.34 8.33 -0.21
C SER A 48 -2.04 8.88 -0.81
N LEU A 49 -1.51 9.98 -0.25
CA LEU A 49 -0.22 10.56 -0.64
C LEU A 49 0.95 9.64 -0.27
N ALA A 50 0.94 9.11 0.97
CA ALA A 50 1.95 8.19 1.46
C ALA A 50 2.01 6.91 0.60
N ALA A 51 0.87 6.33 0.28
CA ALA A 51 0.77 5.14 -0.56
C ALA A 51 1.34 5.37 -1.97
N CYS A 52 0.95 6.47 -2.62
CA CYS A 52 1.48 6.82 -3.95
C CYS A 52 3.00 7.03 -3.92
N THR A 53 3.51 7.64 -2.84
CA THR A 53 4.94 7.84 -2.60
C THR A 53 5.68 6.51 -2.51
N ALA A 54 5.25 5.63 -1.61
CA ALA A 54 5.89 4.34 -1.36
C ALA A 54 5.88 3.43 -2.60
N ILE A 55 4.75 3.37 -3.31
CA ILE A 55 4.63 2.61 -4.57
C ILE A 55 5.64 3.13 -5.60
N THR A 56 5.67 4.46 -5.81
CA THR A 56 6.54 5.06 -6.83
C THR A 56 8.02 4.86 -6.50
N LEU A 57 8.42 5.03 -5.24
CA LEU A 57 9.80 4.83 -4.83
C LEU A 57 10.24 3.38 -4.95
N ARG A 58 9.39 2.43 -4.57
CA ARG A 58 9.66 0.99 -4.76
C ARG A 58 9.86 0.67 -6.24
N MET A 59 8.97 1.16 -7.12
CA MET A 59 9.11 0.99 -8.56
C MET A 59 10.40 1.62 -9.11
N TYR A 60 10.77 2.80 -8.63
CA TYR A 60 11.97 3.50 -9.06
C TYR A 60 13.25 2.75 -8.65
N ALA A 61 13.33 2.34 -7.39
CA ALA A 61 14.47 1.61 -6.85
C ALA A 61 14.67 0.27 -7.57
N GLN A 62 13.60 -0.49 -7.82
CA GLN A 62 13.64 -1.74 -8.58
C GLN A 62 14.24 -1.54 -9.98
N ARG A 63 13.83 -0.48 -10.69
CA ARG A 63 14.37 -0.15 -12.03
C ARG A 63 15.86 0.22 -12.01
N LYS A 64 16.35 0.70 -10.88
CA LYS A 64 17.76 1.10 -10.67
C LYS A 64 18.60 -0.01 -10.03
N GLY A 65 17.99 -1.12 -9.62
CA GLY A 65 18.66 -2.18 -8.85
C GLY A 65 19.09 -1.70 -7.45
N TRP A 66 18.34 -0.77 -6.85
CA TRP A 66 18.61 -0.27 -5.51
C TRP A 66 17.75 -1.00 -4.49
N GLU A 67 18.36 -1.39 -3.37
CA GLU A 67 17.66 -1.94 -2.22
C GLU A 67 17.16 -0.82 -1.31
N LEU A 68 15.85 -0.76 -1.06
CA LEU A 68 15.26 0.18 -0.08
C LEU A 68 15.02 -0.47 1.29
N GLY A 69 14.96 -1.80 1.35
CA GLY A 69 14.52 -2.50 2.56
C GLY A 69 13.07 -2.15 2.95
N GLU A 70 12.78 -2.12 4.25
CA GLU A 70 11.53 -1.61 4.81
C GLU A 70 11.45 -0.10 4.58
N PHE A 71 10.33 0.38 4.04
CA PHE A 71 10.16 1.78 3.68
C PHE A 71 8.96 2.36 4.43
N HIS A 72 9.17 3.50 5.10
CA HIS A 72 8.15 4.21 5.84
C HIS A 72 8.02 5.63 5.31
N ALA A 73 6.78 6.13 5.28
CA ALA A 73 6.49 7.53 5.02
C ALA A 73 5.60 8.04 6.15
N GLU A 74 6.12 8.97 6.94
CA GLU A 74 5.39 9.64 8.00
C GLU A 74 4.92 10.99 7.50
N LEU A 75 3.61 11.22 7.55
CA LEU A 75 3.02 12.45 7.04
C LEU A 75 2.25 13.14 8.16
N ARG A 76 2.39 14.46 8.22
CA ARG A 76 1.60 15.34 9.08
C ARG A 76 1.06 16.49 8.27
N SER A 77 -0.10 16.99 8.64
CA SER A 77 -0.66 18.20 8.05
C SER A 77 -0.91 19.26 9.10
N GLU A 78 -0.71 20.50 8.72
CA GLU A 78 -1.05 21.68 9.50
C GLU A 78 -1.58 22.79 8.58
N ARG A 79 -2.09 23.85 9.18
CA ARG A 79 -2.31 25.12 8.50
C ARG A 79 -1.18 26.05 8.87
N ASP A 80 -0.50 26.63 7.88
CA ASP A 80 0.55 27.60 8.12
C ASP A 80 -0.02 28.92 8.67
N GLY A 81 0.86 29.89 9.00
CA GLY A 81 0.45 31.20 9.49
C GLY A 81 -0.45 32.00 8.53
N ASP A 82 -0.45 31.65 7.24
CA ASP A 82 -1.30 32.23 6.21
C ASP A 82 -2.61 31.42 6.01
N GLY A 83 -2.84 30.39 6.83
CA GLY A 83 -4.00 29.50 6.76
C GLY A 83 -3.94 28.46 5.63
N ARG A 84 -2.84 28.41 4.87
CA ARG A 84 -2.67 27.45 3.76
C ARG A 84 -2.41 26.06 4.33
N PHE A 85 -2.97 25.05 3.66
CA PHE A 85 -2.75 23.67 4.03
C PHE A 85 -1.31 23.25 3.67
N HIS A 86 -0.59 22.73 4.65
CA HIS A 86 0.78 22.28 4.51
C HIS A 86 0.89 20.83 4.98
N VAL A 87 1.43 19.97 4.12
CA VAL A 87 1.79 18.59 4.42
C VAL A 87 3.29 18.47 4.54
N HIS A 88 3.76 17.95 5.68
CA HIS A 88 5.14 17.56 5.91
C HIS A 88 5.29 16.05 5.77
N ARG A 89 6.20 15.58 4.92
CA ARG A 89 6.45 14.17 4.63
C ARG A 89 7.89 13.80 4.99
N VAL A 90 8.08 12.86 5.90
CA VAL A 90 9.39 12.30 6.26
C VAL A 90 9.49 10.87 5.74
N LEU A 91 10.57 10.57 5.02
CA LEU A 91 10.78 9.27 4.39
C LEU A 91 11.89 8.51 5.10
N HIS A 92 11.69 7.21 5.31
CA HIS A 92 12.66 6.34 5.96
C HIS A 92 12.85 5.07 5.14
N ALA A 93 14.10 4.61 5.06
CA ALA A 93 14.46 3.34 4.44
C ALA A 93 15.36 2.56 5.42
N SER A 94 15.13 1.25 5.55
CA SER A 94 15.95 0.41 6.40
C SER A 94 17.28 0.01 5.75
N ALA A 95 17.38 0.11 4.42
CA ALA A 95 18.63 -0.10 3.71
C ALA A 95 19.51 1.16 3.78
N GLU A 96 20.83 0.97 3.78
CA GLU A 96 21.77 2.08 3.64
C GLU A 96 21.73 2.62 2.20
N LEU A 97 21.43 3.91 2.09
CA LEU A 97 21.38 4.63 0.83
C LEU A 97 22.38 5.78 0.90
N SER A 98 23.17 5.94 -0.15
CA SER A 98 24.05 7.10 -0.29
C SER A 98 23.24 8.39 -0.42
N ASP A 99 23.85 9.52 -0.08
CA ASP A 99 23.25 10.85 -0.23
C ASP A 99 22.76 11.10 -1.66
N ALA A 100 23.50 10.61 -2.66
CA ALA A 100 23.10 10.72 -4.06
C ALA A 100 21.83 9.90 -4.39
N GLN A 101 21.66 8.73 -3.76
CA GLN A 101 20.43 7.94 -3.90
C GLN A 101 19.27 8.65 -3.20
N TRP A 102 19.45 9.14 -1.97
CA TRP A 102 18.42 9.89 -1.25
C TRP A 102 17.98 11.14 -2.00
N GLN A 103 18.93 11.94 -2.47
CA GLN A 103 18.66 13.13 -3.27
C GLN A 103 17.81 12.78 -4.49
N ARG A 104 18.15 11.67 -5.17
CA ARG A 104 17.38 11.24 -6.33
C ARG A 104 15.98 10.75 -5.98
N LEU A 105 15.81 10.02 -4.87
CA LEU A 105 14.50 9.58 -4.39
C LEU A 105 13.63 10.80 -4.03
N LEU A 106 14.20 11.81 -3.36
CA LEU A 106 13.54 13.07 -3.05
C LEU A 106 13.07 13.78 -4.33
N GLU A 107 13.87 13.83 -5.39
CA GLU A 107 13.42 14.42 -6.66
C GLU A 107 12.28 13.64 -7.33
N VAL A 108 12.22 12.31 -7.15
CA VAL A 108 11.18 11.45 -7.72
C VAL A 108 9.86 11.63 -6.99
N VAL A 109 9.86 11.73 -5.66
CA VAL A 109 8.63 11.87 -4.87
C VAL A 109 7.90 13.18 -5.11
N GLU A 110 8.61 14.20 -5.57
CA GLU A 110 8.07 15.50 -5.95
C GLU A 110 7.20 15.43 -7.22
N LYS A 111 7.30 14.32 -7.96
CA LYS A 111 6.70 14.11 -9.28
C LYS A 111 5.73 12.93 -9.32
N THR A 112 5.35 12.37 -8.17
CA THR A 112 4.35 11.29 -8.17
C THR A 112 2.97 11.83 -8.55
N PRO A 113 2.10 11.03 -9.21
CA PRO A 113 0.80 11.52 -9.69
C PRO A 113 -0.05 12.18 -8.61
N VAL A 114 -0.15 11.56 -7.42
CA VAL A 114 -0.92 12.13 -6.29
C VAL A 114 -0.25 13.38 -5.73
N THR A 115 1.09 13.42 -5.67
CA THR A 115 1.81 14.63 -5.22
C THR A 115 1.51 15.82 -6.15
N LEU A 116 1.50 15.60 -7.47
CA LEU A 116 1.22 16.66 -8.44
C LEU A 116 -0.20 17.22 -8.28
N VAL A 117 -1.21 16.35 -8.17
CA VAL A 117 -2.61 16.78 -7.98
C VAL A 117 -2.79 17.50 -6.64
N MET A 118 -2.23 16.96 -5.56
CA MET A 118 -2.40 17.57 -4.23
C MET A 118 -1.70 18.93 -4.11
N ARG A 119 -0.63 19.18 -4.87
CA ARG A 119 0.08 20.47 -4.89
C ARG A 119 -0.73 21.63 -5.43
N GLU A 120 -1.81 21.35 -6.15
CA GLU A 120 -2.71 22.40 -6.63
C GLU A 120 -3.43 23.09 -5.46
N GLY A 121 -3.60 22.42 -4.31
CA GLY A 121 -4.30 22.94 -3.14
C GLY A 121 -3.50 22.93 -1.83
N ALA A 122 -2.31 22.32 -1.80
CA ALA A 122 -1.50 22.18 -0.60
C ALA A 122 -0.01 22.41 -0.87
N ARG A 123 0.67 23.04 0.09
CA ARG A 123 2.14 22.98 0.13
C ARG A 123 2.55 21.60 0.61
N ILE A 124 3.51 20.96 -0.06
CA ILE A 124 4.04 19.64 0.35
C ILE A 124 5.55 19.75 0.44
N THR A 125 6.11 19.53 1.63
CA THR A 125 7.56 19.46 1.86
C THR A 125 7.97 18.03 2.17
N THR A 126 9.15 17.64 1.69
CA THR A 126 9.66 16.27 1.88
C THR A 126 11.11 16.30 2.35
N GLU A 127 11.43 15.46 3.32
CA GLU A 127 12.80 15.15 3.74
C GLU A 127 12.95 13.64 4.01
N HIS A 128 14.19 13.18 4.17
CA HIS A 128 14.45 11.83 4.68
C HIS A 128 14.85 11.90 6.15
N GLY A 129 14.36 10.95 6.93
CA GLY A 129 14.75 10.77 8.32
C GLY A 129 15.84 9.70 8.49
N PRO A 130 16.26 9.43 9.73
CA PRO A 130 17.12 8.28 10.02
C PRO A 130 16.41 6.99 9.64
N ALA A 131 17.16 5.89 9.51
CA ALA A 131 16.57 4.57 9.32
C ALA A 131 15.47 4.33 10.38
N PRO A 132 14.33 3.75 9.99
CA PRO A 132 13.23 3.52 10.91
C PRO A 132 13.73 2.60 12.04
N PRO A 133 13.30 2.81 13.29
CA PRO A 133 13.59 1.84 14.34
C PRO A 133 13.07 0.48 13.86
N THR A 134 13.93 -0.54 13.90
CA THR A 134 13.59 -1.90 13.44
C THR A 134 12.23 -2.26 14.01
N ALA A 135 11.24 -2.51 13.16
CA ALA A 135 9.88 -2.74 13.59
C ALA A 135 9.85 -3.87 14.62
N GLN A 136 9.78 -3.51 15.91
CA GLN A 136 9.30 -4.43 16.92
C GLN A 136 7.87 -4.70 16.51
N ARG A 137 7.65 -5.88 15.91
CA ARG A 137 6.32 -6.42 15.64
C ARG A 137 5.52 -6.21 16.92
N ARG A 138 4.66 -5.19 16.94
CA ARG A 138 3.58 -5.16 17.92
C ARG A 138 2.78 -6.40 17.58
N GLU A 139 2.82 -7.40 18.45
CA GLU A 139 1.88 -8.50 18.37
C GLU A 139 0.50 -7.86 18.24
N CYS A 140 -0.07 -8.00 17.04
CA CYS A 140 -1.45 -7.65 16.78
C CYS A 140 -2.24 -8.60 17.68
N SER A 141 -2.57 -8.15 18.90
CA SER A 141 -3.39 -8.89 19.84
C SER A 141 -4.68 -9.19 19.11
N THR A 142 -4.76 -10.42 18.61
CA THR A 142 -5.79 -10.83 17.68
C THR A 142 -7.10 -10.69 18.42
N VAL A 143 -7.96 -9.76 17.99
CA VAL A 143 -9.40 -9.94 18.20
C VAL A 143 -9.71 -11.24 17.47
N ARG A 144 -9.77 -12.31 18.26
CA ARG A 144 -9.99 -13.67 17.83
C ARG A 144 -11.44 -13.74 17.35
N TRP A 145 -11.66 -13.42 16.07
CA TRP A 145 -12.91 -13.73 15.38
C TRP A 145 -13.02 -15.25 15.26
N ARG A 146 -13.52 -15.86 16.34
CA ARG A 146 -13.86 -17.28 16.41
C ARG A 146 -15.23 -17.44 15.74
N MET A 147 -15.27 -17.44 14.41
CA MET A 147 -16.44 -17.98 13.72
C MET A 147 -16.40 -19.51 13.82
N ALA A 148 -17.46 -20.03 14.40
CA ALA A 148 -17.70 -21.42 14.69
C ALA A 148 -17.71 -22.26 13.41
N LEU A 149 -16.92 -23.33 13.41
CA LEU A 149 -17.23 -24.52 12.63
C LEU A 149 -17.39 -25.68 13.61
N ASN A 150 -18.63 -26.17 13.66
CA ASN A 150 -19.05 -27.36 14.37
C ASN A 150 -18.39 -28.61 13.78
N SER A 151 -17.74 -29.42 14.62
CA SER A 151 -18.02 -30.86 14.78
C SER A 151 -17.11 -31.39 15.91
N CYS A 152 -17.70 -31.76 17.04
CA CYS A 152 -18.00 -33.15 17.40
C CYS A 152 -16.74 -34.02 17.58
N SER A 153 -16.19 -33.96 18.80
CA SER A 153 -15.69 -35.08 19.62
C SER A 153 -15.10 -36.31 18.91
N THR A 154 -13.78 -36.51 18.94
CA THR A 154 -13.06 -37.42 19.87
C THR A 154 -11.62 -37.64 19.42
N CYS A 155 -10.70 -37.54 20.39
CA CYS A 155 -9.56 -38.43 20.64
C CYS A 155 -8.86 -39.10 19.43
N TRP A 156 -7.59 -38.77 19.18
CA TRP A 156 -6.47 -39.75 19.28
C TRP A 156 -5.09 -39.10 19.11
N MET A 157 -4.15 -39.63 19.88
CA MET A 157 -2.75 -39.23 20.02
C MET A 157 -1.87 -39.77 18.87
N SER A 158 -0.71 -39.12 18.72
CA SER A 158 0.57 -39.69 18.29
C SER A 158 0.69 -40.21 16.84
N SER A 159 1.53 -39.56 16.04
CA SER A 159 2.93 -40.02 15.81
C SER A 159 3.60 -39.26 14.66
N ALA A 160 4.93 -39.25 14.75
CA ALA A 160 5.95 -38.59 13.94
C ALA A 160 5.69 -38.47 12.43
N TRP A 161 6.15 -37.36 11.84
CA TRP A 161 6.82 -37.37 10.53
C TRP A 161 7.78 -36.18 10.40
N LYS A 162 9.05 -36.48 10.10
CA LYS A 162 10.12 -35.54 9.72
C LYS A 162 10.21 -35.46 8.18
N PRO A 163 10.79 -34.39 7.61
CA PRO A 163 10.66 -34.06 6.18
C PRO A 163 11.65 -34.84 5.30
N ALA A 164 11.25 -35.13 4.07
CA ALA A 164 12.13 -35.66 3.02
C ALA A 164 12.33 -34.61 1.91
N ALA A 165 13.59 -34.43 1.53
CA ALA A 165 14.06 -33.53 0.49
C ALA A 165 14.02 -34.17 -0.91
N SER A 166 13.95 -33.30 -1.91
CA SER A 166 14.55 -33.37 -3.26
C SER A 166 14.47 -34.66 -4.08
N SER A 167 13.88 -34.54 -5.26
CA SER A 167 14.53 -34.98 -6.50
C SER A 167 13.95 -34.25 -7.71
N SER A 168 14.82 -33.48 -8.36
CA SER A 168 14.80 -33.14 -9.79
C SER A 168 14.39 -34.33 -10.65
N TRP A 169 13.74 -34.12 -11.80
CA TRP A 169 13.99 -34.84 -13.06
C TRP A 169 13.83 -33.85 -14.22
N SER A 170 14.81 -33.86 -15.12
CA SER A 170 14.90 -33.09 -16.36
C SER A 170 14.84 -34.05 -17.56
N ALA A 171 14.61 -33.46 -18.75
CA ALA A 171 14.77 -33.97 -20.12
C ALA A 171 13.55 -34.71 -20.70
N ALA A 172 13.16 -34.56 -21.96
CA ALA A 172 13.60 -33.76 -23.11
C ALA A 172 12.46 -33.78 -24.17
N ALA A 173 12.17 -32.65 -24.82
CA ALA A 173 12.34 -32.37 -26.25
C ALA A 173 11.67 -33.33 -27.27
N ALA A 174 10.79 -32.80 -28.14
CA ALA A 174 11.10 -32.52 -29.55
C ALA A 174 9.85 -32.22 -30.41
N ALA A 175 10.00 -31.22 -31.32
CA ALA A 175 9.41 -31.10 -32.67
C ALA A 175 7.87 -30.95 -32.81
N SER A 176 7.27 -30.23 -33.77
CA SER A 176 7.69 -29.42 -34.93
C SER A 176 6.43 -28.76 -35.56
N GLY A 177 6.64 -27.71 -36.38
CA GLY A 177 5.69 -27.22 -37.42
C GLY A 177 4.57 -26.29 -36.94
N SER A 178 4.03 -25.36 -37.72
CA SER A 178 4.41 -24.72 -38.98
C SER A 178 3.51 -23.48 -39.16
N SER A 179 4.08 -22.44 -39.77
CA SER A 179 3.49 -21.40 -40.64
C SER A 179 1.99 -20.99 -40.60
N SER A 180 1.82 -19.68 -40.82
CA SER A 180 0.73 -18.95 -41.51
C SER A 180 -0.31 -18.25 -40.60
N ARG A 181 -0.28 -16.92 -40.49
CA ARG A 181 -0.81 -15.89 -41.42
C ARG A 181 -2.34 -15.71 -41.29
N TRP A 182 -2.76 -14.82 -40.40
CA TRP A 182 -4.08 -14.17 -40.39
C TRP A 182 -3.87 -12.67 -40.18
N ARG A 183 -3.65 -11.91 -41.26
CA ARG A 183 -4.64 -11.07 -41.98
C ARG A 183 -5.41 -10.11 -41.07
N GLN A 184 -4.94 -8.87 -41.08
CA GLN A 184 -5.67 -7.67 -40.69
C GLN A 184 -6.95 -7.52 -41.53
N GLN A 185 -8.06 -7.20 -40.87
CA GLN A 185 -9.18 -6.48 -41.47
C GLN A 185 -9.63 -5.42 -40.45
N ARG A 186 -9.20 -4.17 -40.66
CA ARG A 186 -9.96 -2.99 -40.21
C ARG A 186 -10.69 -2.46 -41.44
N ALA A 187 -11.99 -2.66 -41.44
CA ALA A 187 -12.92 -1.99 -42.33
C ALA A 187 -12.95 -0.50 -41.98
N GLY A 188 -12.76 0.36 -42.98
CA GLY A 188 -13.26 1.72 -42.95
C GLY A 188 -14.67 1.77 -43.52
N ARG A 189 -15.54 2.58 -42.92
CA ARG A 189 -16.59 3.32 -43.62
C ARG A 189 -17.23 4.36 -42.70
N LYS A 190 -17.12 5.60 -43.19
CA LYS A 190 -18.00 6.77 -43.06
C LYS A 190 -18.25 7.34 -41.67
#